data_AF-A0AAJ2DAS9-F1
#
_entry.id   AF-A0AAJ2DAS9-F1
#
_cell.length_a   1.000
_cell.length_b   1.000
_cell.length_c   1.000
_cell.angle_alpha   90.00
_cell.angle_beta   90.00
_cell.angle_gamma   90.00
#
_symmetry.space_group_name_H-M   'P 1'
#
loop_
_entity.id
_entity.type
_entity.pdbx_description
1 polymer ?
#
loop_
_entity_poly.entity_id
_entity_poly.type
_entity_poly.pdbx_seq_one_letter_code
_entity_poly.pdbx_strand_id
1 'polypeptide(L)'
;MSQAIGIVTPSSNAKRVYRKGNPLSPAEKQQASVARKKSTHKEVKIFVRKPLKDHLIDLCEEYGLTQAELIERLIEREVERKECLVMG
;
A
#
# COMPACT_ATOMS: atom_id res chain seq x y z
N MET A 1 51.22 -29.19 -33.14
CA MET A 1 50.49 -29.53 -31.89
C MET A 1 50.27 -28.23 -31.14
N SER A 2 49.03 -27.77 -31.13
CA SER A 2 48.54 -26.47 -30.65
C SER A 2 48.48 -26.45 -29.13
N GLN A 3 48.89 -25.36 -28.47
CA GLN A 3 48.40 -25.06 -27.13
C GLN A 3 47.98 -23.59 -27.07
N ALA A 4 46.67 -23.41 -26.96
CA ALA A 4 46.01 -22.12 -26.80
C ALA A 4 46.37 -21.55 -25.42
N ILE A 5 47.05 -20.41 -25.41
CA ILE A 5 47.26 -19.60 -24.21
C ILE A 5 45.92 -18.91 -23.92
N GLY A 6 45.16 -19.53 -23.03
CA GLY A 6 43.94 -18.97 -22.48
C GLY A 6 44.24 -17.65 -21.79
N ILE A 7 43.59 -16.60 -22.26
CA ILE A 7 43.51 -15.28 -21.64
C ILE A 7 43.00 -15.47 -20.21
N VAL A 8 43.88 -15.24 -19.22
CA VAL A 8 43.50 -15.14 -17.82
C VAL A 8 43.37 -13.65 -17.51
N THR A 9 42.21 -13.07 -17.80
CA THR A 9 41.87 -11.77 -17.23
C THR A 9 41.61 -11.99 -15.73
N PRO A 10 42.32 -11.31 -14.82
CA PRO A 10 41.92 -11.30 -13.43
C PRO A 10 40.68 -10.39 -13.35
N SER A 11 39.50 -10.97 -13.61
CA SER A 11 38.26 -10.35 -13.17
C SER A 11 38.30 -10.37 -11.64
N SER A 12 38.79 -9.26 -11.07
CA SER A 12 38.63 -8.95 -9.66
C SER A 12 37.14 -8.77 -9.38
N ASN A 13 36.43 -9.89 -9.30
CA ASN A 13 35.12 -9.96 -8.68
C ASN A 13 35.33 -9.67 -7.19
N ALA A 14 35.47 -8.39 -6.87
CA ALA A 14 35.33 -7.88 -5.52
C ALA A 14 33.92 -8.24 -5.07
N LYS A 15 33.77 -9.40 -4.43
CA LYS A 15 32.55 -9.82 -3.74
C LYS A 15 32.09 -8.62 -2.91
N ARG A 16 30.93 -8.05 -3.24
CA ARG A 16 30.34 -6.99 -2.43
C ARG A 16 30.23 -7.54 -1.00
N VAL A 17 30.94 -6.91 -0.06
CA VAL A 17 30.78 -7.19 1.36
C VAL A 17 29.30 -7.02 1.67
N TYR A 18 28.64 -8.11 2.06
CA TYR A 18 27.24 -8.08 2.44
C TYR A 18 27.11 -7.15 3.65
N ARG A 19 26.66 -5.92 3.42
CA ARG A 19 26.21 -5.03 4.48
C ARG A 19 24.87 -5.57 4.95
N LYS A 20 24.91 -6.50 5.90
CA LYS A 20 23.77 -6.83 6.74
C LYS A 20 23.48 -5.59 7.58
N GLY A 21 22.82 -4.59 6.99
CA GLY A 21 22.24 -3.51 7.76
C GLY A 21 21.36 -4.11 8.84
N ASN A 22 21.18 -3.41 9.96
CA ASN A 22 20.32 -3.89 11.02
C ASN A 22 18.90 -4.06 10.45
N PRO A 23 18.43 -5.29 10.20
CA PRO A 23 17.13 -5.47 9.59
C PRO A 23 16.10 -4.98 10.60
N LEU A 24 15.24 -4.04 10.19
CA LEU A 24 14.15 -3.56 11.02
C LEU A 24 13.40 -4.76 11.59
N SER A 25 13.21 -4.74 12.90
CA SER A 25 12.40 -5.73 13.60
C SER A 25 10.98 -5.74 13.01
N PRO A 26 10.24 -6.85 13.17
CA PRO A 26 8.86 -6.92 12.72
C PRO A 26 8.00 -5.75 13.23
N ALA A 27 8.24 -5.31 14.48
CA ALA A 27 7.57 -4.17 15.09
C ALA A 27 7.92 -2.83 14.40
N GLU A 28 9.19 -2.57 14.12
CA GLU A 28 9.61 -1.34 13.43
C GLU A 28 9.10 -1.29 11.98
N LYS A 29 9.06 -2.44 11.29
CA LYS A 29 8.45 -2.55 9.95
C LYS A 29 6.95 -2.24 10.00
N GLN A 30 6.25 -2.74 11.02
CA GLN A 30 4.83 -2.48 11.22
C GLN A 30 4.58 -1.01 11.55
N GLN A 31 5.37 -0.42 12.45
CA GLN A 31 5.30 1.00 12.79
C GLN A 31 5.57 1.89 11.57
N ALA A 32 6.57 1.59 10.76
CA ALA A 32 6.87 2.32 9.53
C ALA A 32 5.77 2.16 8.47
N SER A 33 5.08 1.02 8.40
CA SER A 33 3.90 0.84 7.53
C SER A 33 2.71 1.67 8.02
N VAL A 34 2.43 1.64 9.33
CA VAL A 34 1.36 2.43 9.95
C VAL A 34 1.63 3.93 9.82
N ALA A 35 2.87 4.38 10.04
CA ALA A 35 3.28 5.78 9.89
C ALA A 35 3.08 6.27 8.45
N ARG A 36 3.43 5.45 7.45
CA ARG A 36 3.18 5.76 6.03
C ARG A 36 1.70 5.83 5.68
N LYS A 37 0.84 5.01 6.29
CA LYS A 37 -0.62 5.09 6.10
C LYS A 37 -1.22 6.33 6.77
N LYS A 38 -0.73 6.71 7.96
CA LYS A 38 -1.16 7.90 8.70
C LYS A 38 -0.78 9.23 8.05
N SER A 39 0.29 9.26 7.25
CA SER A 39 0.67 10.50 6.54
C SER A 39 -0.28 10.85 5.39
N THR A 40 -0.97 9.86 4.82
CA THR A 40 -1.86 10.06 3.66
C THR A 40 -3.34 9.94 4.00
N HIS A 41 -3.70 9.19 5.04
CA HIS A 41 -5.10 8.95 5.43
C HIS A 41 -5.33 9.35 6.88
N LYS A 42 -6.47 9.99 7.15
CA LYS A 42 -6.94 10.30 8.51
C LYS A 42 -7.91 9.22 8.97
N GLU A 43 -7.74 8.71 10.18
CA GLU A 43 -8.61 7.67 10.74
C GLU A 43 -10.01 8.23 11.02
N VAL A 44 -11.05 7.53 10.56
CA VAL A 44 -12.46 7.86 10.80
C VAL A 44 -13.08 6.75 11.66
N LYS A 45 -13.56 7.11 12.86
CA LYS A 45 -14.30 6.20 13.74
C LYS A 45 -15.79 6.49 13.61
N ILE A 46 -16.55 5.51 13.13
CA ILE A 46 -17.96 5.69 12.78
C ILE A 46 -18.79 4.57 13.42
N PHE A 47 -19.94 4.95 13.98
CA PHE A 47 -20.98 4.01 14.38
C PHE A 47 -22.15 4.14 13.41
N VAL A 48 -22.46 3.05 12.72
CA VAL A 48 -23.60 2.94 11.81
C VAL A 48 -24.60 1.92 12.37
N ARG A 49 -25.86 2.05 11.95
CA ARG A 49 -26.91 1.10 12.30
C ARG A 49 -26.51 -0.28 11.78
N LYS A 50 -26.78 -1.33 12.57
CA LYS A 50 -26.48 -2.73 12.23
C LYS A 50 -26.85 -3.12 10.79
N PRO A 51 -28.09 -2.91 10.29
CA PRO A 51 -28.45 -3.31 8.94
C PRO A 51 -27.64 -2.58 7.86
N LEU A 52 -27.24 -1.33 8.09
CA LEU A 52 -26.41 -0.59 7.13
C LEU A 52 -24.98 -1.13 7.10
N LYS A 53 -24.49 -1.66 8.22
CA LYS A 53 -23.18 -2.31 8.26
C LYS A 53 -23.19 -3.61 7.48
N ASP A 54 -24.26 -4.39 7.59
CA ASP A 54 -24.41 -5.65 6.85
C ASP A 54 -24.42 -5.38 5.33
N HIS A 55 -25.22 -4.39 4.89
CA HIS A 55 -25.20 -3.95 3.49
C HIS A 55 -23.84 -3.42 3.03
N LEU A 56 -23.09 -2.72 3.88
CA LEU A 56 -21.76 -2.23 3.53
C LEU A 56 -20.81 -3.41 3.27
N ILE A 57 -20.90 -4.48 4.06
CA ILE A 57 -20.10 -5.69 3.88
C ILE A 57 -20.47 -6.36 2.56
N ASP A 58 -21.77 -6.55 2.29
CA ASP A 58 -22.25 -7.16 1.05
C ASP A 58 -21.76 -6.38 -0.19
N LEU A 59 -21.83 -5.05 -0.15
CA LEU A 59 -21.35 -4.18 -1.24
C LEU A 59 -19.82 -4.26 -1.39
N CYS A 60 -19.08 -4.36 -0.29
CA CYS A 60 -17.64 -4.56 -0.35
C CYS A 60 -17.28 -5.88 -1.05
N GLU A 61 -18.01 -6.95 -0.78
CA GLU A 61 -17.82 -8.25 -1.43
C GLU A 61 -18.18 -8.21 -2.91
N GLU A 62 -19.30 -7.58 -3.26
CA GLU A 62 -19.77 -7.46 -4.65
C GLU A 62 -18.82 -6.62 -5.53
N TYR A 63 -18.37 -5.47 -5.03
CA TYR A 63 -17.46 -4.59 -5.78
C TYR A 63 -15.99 -5.00 -5.67
N GLY A 64 -15.65 -5.97 -4.81
CA GLY A 64 -14.26 -6.34 -4.53
C GLY A 64 -13.45 -5.20 -3.91
N LEU A 65 -14.12 -4.33 -3.13
CA LEU A 65 -13.52 -3.14 -2.52
C LEU A 65 -13.39 -3.31 -1.01
N THR A 66 -12.39 -2.67 -0.43
CA THR A 66 -12.30 -2.54 1.01
C THR A 66 -13.37 -1.59 1.55
N GLN A 67 -13.72 -1.75 2.83
CA GLN A 67 -14.67 -0.86 3.50
C GLN A 67 -14.25 0.61 3.43
N ALA A 68 -12.94 0.87 3.52
CA ALA A 68 -12.40 2.23 3.41
C ALA A 68 -12.62 2.82 2.01
N GLU A 69 -12.28 2.07 0.95
CA GLU A 69 -12.46 2.53 -0.43
C GLU A 69 -13.93 2.77 -0.77
N LEU A 70 -14.84 1.92 -0.28
CA LEU A 70 -16.27 2.12 -0.48
C LEU A 70 -16.74 3.39 0.22
N ILE A 71 -16.28 3.66 1.44
CA ILE A 71 -16.59 4.90 2.17
C ILE A 71 -16.02 6.13 1.47
N GLU A 72 -14.78 6.06 0.98
CA GLU A 72 -14.16 7.16 0.21
C GLU A 72 -14.98 7.51 -1.03
N ARG A 73 -15.38 6.50 -1.82
CA ARG A 73 -16.24 6.70 -3.00
C ARG A 73 -17.62 7.27 -2.65
N LEU A 74 -18.20 6.86 -1.52
CA LEU A 74 -19.48 7.41 -1.06
C LEU A 74 -19.34 8.89 -0.68
N ILE A 75 -18.24 9.26 -0.02
CA ILE A 75 -17.95 10.66 0.34
C ILE A 75 -17.70 11.50 -0.92
N GLU A 76 -16.87 11.03 -1.85
CA GLU A 76 -16.58 11.73 -3.11
C GLU A 76 -17.86 12.02 -3.91
N ARG A 77 -18.72 11.02 -4.11
CA ARG A 77 -19.99 11.20 -4.82
C ARG A 77 -20.91 12.22 -4.16
N GLU A 78 -20.95 12.27 -2.83
CA GLU A 78 -21.78 13.25 -2.12
C GLU A 78 -21.18 14.66 -2.13
N VAL A 79 -19.84 14.79 -2.21
CA VAL A 79 -19.18 16.08 -2.45
C VAL A 79 -19.52 16.57 -3.85
N GLU A 80 -19.34 15.74 -4.88
CA GLU A 80 -19.67 16.08 -6.28
C GLU A 80 -21.14 16.46 -6.44
N ARG A 81 -22.06 15.69 -5.82
CA ARG A 81 -23.50 15.98 -5.85
C ARG A 81 -23.81 17.35 -5.25
N LYS A 82 -23.19 17.69 -4.11
CA LYS A 82 -23.38 18.99 -3.46
C LYS A 82 -22.85 20.12 -4.33
N GLU A 83 -21.67 19.95 -4.93
CA GLU A 83 -21.09 20.96 -5.82
C GLU A 83 -21.96 21.19 -7.07
N CYS A 84 -22.54 20.13 -7.63
CA CYS A 84 -23.48 20.23 -8.75
C CYS A 84 -24.77 20.99 -8.39
N LEU A 85 -25.29 20.81 -7.17
CA LEU A 85 -26.49 21.51 -6.67
C LEU A 85 -26.26 23.00 -6.35
N VAL A 86 -25.01 23.41 -6.12
CA VAL A 86 -24.69 24.82 -5.79
C VAL A 86 -24.40 25.63 -7.06
N MET A 87 -24.09 24.97 -8.18
CA MET A 87 -23.71 25.60 -9.44
C MET A 87 -24.81 25.56 -10.53
N GLY A 88 -25.97 24.98 -10.24
CA GLY A 88 -27.15 24.94 -11.12
C GLY A 88 -28.30 25.77 -10.57
#